data_AF-A0A352RU84-F1
#
_entry.id   AF-A0A352RU84-F1
#
_cell.length_a   1.000
_cell.length_b   1.000
_cell.length_c   1.000
_cell.angle_alpha   90.00
_cell.angle_beta   90.00
_cell.angle_gamma   90.00
#
_symmetry.space_group_name_H-M   'P 1'
#
loop_
_entity.id
_entity.type
_entity.pdbx_description
1 polymer ?
#
loop_
_entity_poly.entity_id
_entity_poly.type
_entity_poly.pdbx_seq_one_letter_code
_entity_poly.pdbx_strand_id
1 'polypeptide(L)' 'MAATAHAADAWPNHVIKFVVPFTAGGANDLVARAGAEAVSKRIGQPVVIENRPGAGGIVGADYVAK' A
#
# COMPACT_ATOMS: atom_id res chain seq x y z
N MET A 1 33.47 -23.06 6.11
CA MET A 1 32.45 -22.21 6.77
C MET A 1 31.14 -22.41 6.04
N ALA A 2 30.11 -22.93 6.70
CA ALA A 2 28.77 -23.03 6.12
C ALA A 2 28.07 -21.65 6.25
N ALA A 3 27.46 -21.18 5.16
CA ALA A 3 26.66 -19.96 5.19
C ALA A 3 25.35 -20.23 5.95
N THR A 4 25.06 -19.43 6.97
CA THR A 4 23.76 -19.39 7.64
C THR A 4 22.73 -18.80 6.69
N ALA A 5 21.72 -19.58 6.32
CA ALA A 5 20.54 -19.06 5.62
C ALA A 5 19.77 -18.13 6.58
N HIS A 6 19.64 -16.85 6.24
CA HIS A 6 18.64 -15.99 6.86
C HIS A 6 17.28 -16.29 6.23
N ALA A 7 16.31 -16.71 7.05
CA ALA A 7 14.92 -16.77 6.62
C ALA A 7 14.46 -15.33 6.30
N ALA A 8 13.71 -15.17 5.21
CA ALA A 8 13.07 -13.89 4.93
C ALA A 8 12.13 -13.54 6.08
N ASP A 9 12.16 -12.29 6.54
CA ASP A 9 11.22 -11.80 7.55
C ASP A 9 9.78 -12.02 7.07
N ALA A 10 8.90 -12.40 8.00
CA ALA A 10 7.50 -12.60 7.68
C ALA A 10 6.87 -11.29 7.19
N TRP A 11 6.20 -11.34 6.04
CA TRP A 11 5.45 -10.19 5.54
C TRP A 11 4.18 -9.97 6.38
N PRO A 12 3.78 -8.70 6.64
CA PRO A 12 4.51 -7.46 6.36
C PRO A 12 5.45 -7.11 7.52
N ASN A 13 6.65 -6.62 7.21
CA ASN A 13 7.64 -6.17 8.19
C ASN A 13 7.80 -4.63 8.23
N HIS A 14 6.99 -3.91 7.46
CA HIS A 14 6.99 -2.44 7.41
C HIS A 14 5.59 -1.91 7.05
N VAL A 15 5.43 -0.59 7.20
CA VAL A 15 4.21 0.13 6.82
C VAL A 15 3.92 -0.04 5.34
N ILE A 16 2.69 -0.43 5.00
CA ILE A 16 2.24 -0.57 3.62
C ILE A 16 1.71 0.77 3.13
N LYS A 17 2.13 1.21 1.95
CA LYS A 17 1.55 2.35 1.26
C LYS A 17 0.51 1.86 0.26
N PHE A 18 -0.74 2.26 0.46
CA PHE A 18 -1.81 2.01 -0.48
C PHE A 18 -2.02 3.25 -1.34
N VAL A 19 -1.56 3.18 -2.59
CA VAL A 19 -1.67 4.25 -3.57
C VAL A 19 -3.06 4.29 -4.17
N VAL A 20 -3.70 5.46 -4.09
CA VAL A 20 -4.99 5.73 -4.72
C VAL A 20 -4.74 6.68 -5.90
N PRO A 21 -4.98 6.27 -7.16
CA PRO A 21 -4.64 7.08 -8.35
C PRO A 21 -5.66 8.20 -8.63
N PHE A 22 -6.33 8.70 -7.59
CA PHE A 22 -7.40 9.70 -7.64
C PHE A 22 -7.28 10.67 -6.46
N THR A 23 -7.98 11.80 -6.56
CA THR A 23 -8.00 12.85 -5.53
C THR A 23 -8.57 12.34 -4.22
N ALA A 24 -8.04 12.85 -3.11
CA ALA A 24 -8.57 12.56 -1.77
C ALA A 24 -10.04 12.98 -1.64
N GLY A 25 -10.80 12.27 -0.80
CA GLY A 25 -12.22 12.54 -0.54
C GLY A 25 -13.21 12.05 -1.60
N GLY A 26 -12.74 11.57 -2.76
CA GLY A 26 -13.59 10.92 -3.77
C GLY A 26 -14.01 9.49 -3.39
N ALA A 27 -14.94 8.91 -4.14
CA ALA A 27 -15.44 7.55 -3.89
C ALA A 27 -14.31 6.51 -3.78
N ASN A 28 -13.30 6.58 -4.66
CA ASN A 28 -12.15 5.66 -4.66
C ASN A 28 -11.30 5.81 -3.39
N ASP A 29 -11.11 7.03 -2.88
CA ASP A 29 -10.36 7.28 -1.65
C ASP A 29 -11.11 6.77 -0.42
N LEU A 30 -12.43 6.94 -0.36
CA LEU A 30 -13.25 6.44 0.73
C LEU A 30 -13.23 4.90 0.82
N VAL A 31 -13.38 4.22 -0.32
CA VAL A 31 -13.30 2.75 -0.38
C VAL A 31 -11.90 2.28 0.01
N ALA A 32 -10.85 2.94 -0.49
CA ALA A 32 -9.48 2.59 -0.15
C ALA A 32 -9.18 2.75 1.35
N ARG A 33 -9.68 3.81 1.99
CA ARG A 33 -9.55 4.03 3.45
C ARG A 33 -10.21 2.92 4.27
N ALA A 34 -11.44 2.56 3.92
CA ALA A 34 -12.16 1.47 4.60
C ALA A 34 -11.41 0.12 4.43
N GLY A 35 -10.91 -0.15 3.22
CA GLY A 35 -10.09 -1.33 2.94
C GLY A 35 -8.77 -1.33 3.70
N ALA A 36 -8.05 -0.22 3.71
CA ALA A 36 -6.78 -0.06 4.41
C ALA A 36 -6.93 -0.30 5.92
N GLU A 37 -7.96 0.24 6.55
CA GLU A 37 -8.25 0.01 7.97
C GLU A 37 -8.49 -1.48 8.26
N ALA A 38 -9.33 -2.14 7.46
CA ALA A 38 -9.65 -3.56 7.63
C ALA A 38 -8.42 -4.46 7.41
N VAL A 39 -7.62 -4.17 6.39
CA VAL A 39 -6.38 -4.90 6.10
C VAL A 39 -5.37 -4.69 7.22
N SER A 40 -5.17 -3.44 7.65
CA SER A 40 -4.24 -3.10 8.73
C SER A 40 -4.54 -3.87 10.02
N LYS A 41 -5.82 -3.97 10.40
CA LYS A 41 -6.28 -4.77 11.54
C LYS A 41 -5.97 -6.27 11.42
N ARG A 42 -5.99 -6.82 10.21
CA ARG A 42 -5.76 -8.26 9.96
C ARG A 42 -4.28 -8.63 9.97
N ILE A 43 -3.43 -7.75 9.41
CA ILE A 43 -2.01 -8.05 9.23
C ILE A 43 -1.12 -7.45 10.33
N GLY A 44 -1.69 -6.62 11.22
CA GLY A 44 -0.96 -6.01 12.33
C GLY A 44 0.03 -4.92 11.92
N GLN A 45 0.00 -4.49 10.66
CA GLN A 45 0.87 -3.43 10.14
C GLN A 45 0.04 -2.24 9.65
N PRO A 46 0.52 -1.00 9.84
CA PRO A 46 -0.17 0.18 9.34
C PRO A 46 -0.28 0.16 7.81
N VAL A 47 -1.45 0.53 7.30
CA VAL A 47 -1.68 0.77 5.87
C VAL A 47 -2.00 2.25 5.68
N VAL A 48 -1.11 2.97 5.01
CA VAL A 48 -1.21 4.42 4.80
C VAL A 48 -1.66 4.72 3.39
N ILE A 49 -2.68 5.57 3.25
CA ILE A 49 -3.21 6.00 1.95
C ILE A 49 -2.33 7.11 1.37
N GLU A 50 -1.94 6.95 0.10
CA GLU A 50 -1.18 7.95 -0.66
C GLU A 50 -1.93 8.29 -1.96
N ASN A 51 -2.54 9.47 -2.01
CA ASN A 51 -3.29 9.90 -3.19
C ASN A 51 -2.32 10.44 -4.26
N ARG A 52 -2.31 9.82 -5.44
CA ARG A 52 -1.51 10.23 -6.60
C ARG A 52 -2.40 10.41 -7.84
N PRO A 53 -3.17 11.51 -7.92
CA PRO A 53 -3.99 11.80 -9.09
C PRO A 53 -3.14 12.17 -10.31
N GLY A 54 -3.68 11.93 -11.51
CA GLY A 54 -3.08 12.41 -12.76
C GLY A 54 -3.31 11.46 -13.93
N ALA A 55 -3.45 12.01 -15.14
CA ALA A 55 -3.56 11.27 -16.40
C ALA A 55 -4.57 10.10 -16.35
N GLY A 56 -5.77 10.32 -15.79
CA GLY A 56 -6.79 9.27 -15.68
C GLY A 56 -6.41 8.09 -14.77
N GLY A 57 -5.39 8.24 -13.94
CA GLY A 57 -4.87 7.22 -13.02
C GLY A 57 -3.53 6.62 -13.42
N ILE A 58 -3.02 6.93 -14.63
CA ILE A 58 -1.73 6.42 -15.11
C ILE A 58 -0.58 6.83 -14.18
N VAL A 59 -0.57 8.05 -13.65
CA VAL A 59 0.50 8.52 -12.75
C VAL A 59 0.64 7.66 -11.49
N GLY A 60 -0.49 7.28 -10.87
CA GLY A 60 -0.48 6.42 -9.70
C GLY A 60 -0.11 4.98 -10.03
N ALA A 61 -0.57 4.46 -11.18
CA ALA A 61 -0.21 3.13 -11.64
C ALA A 61 1.29 3.01 -11.94
N ASP A 62 1.85 3.96 -12.69
CA ASP A 62 3.28 4.03 -13.01
C ASP A 62 4.14 4.17 -11.75
N TYR A 63 3.66 4.84 -10.71
CA TYR A 63 4.38 4.98 -9.45
C TYR A 63 4.50 3.66 -8.69
N VAL A 64 3.47 2.81 -8.73
CA VAL A 64 3.49 1.50 -8.05
C VAL A 64 4.23 0.44 -8.88
N ALA A 65 4.25 0.59 -10.21
CA ALA A 65 4.87 -0.37 -11.10
C ALA A 65 6.41 -0.27 -11.19
N LYS A 66 7.00 0.78 -10.61
CA LYS A 66 8.45 1.03 -10.60
C LYS A 66 9.05 0.68 -9.26
#